data_AF-A0AA38KZS4-F1
#
_entry.id   AF-A0AA38KZS4-F1
#
_cell.length_a   1.000
_cell.length_b   1.000
_cell.length_c   1.000
_cell.angle_alpha   90.00
_cell.angle_beta   90.00
_cell.angle_gamma   90.00
#
_symmetry.space_group_name_H-M   'P 1'
#
loop_
_entity.id
_entity.type
_entity.pdbx_description
1 polymer ?
#
loop_
_entity_poly.entity_id
_entity_poly.type
_entity_poly.pdbx_seq_one_letter_code
_entity_poly.pdbx_strand_id
1 'polypeptide(L)'
;FGDPLAERLEYSLTQSAPFFGELPSDEAVGSIERFVAYRISDHTHLLLDSAYEDSECQISTSLLTNPDFDPSEWYARKLNVESSPTARNETSSRRMGDARGTRVSQILNGAARYPGDNLPDFHPRRNNY
;
A
#
# COMPACT_ATOMS: atom_id res chain seq x y z
N PHE A 1 -6.34 -29.16 -1.81
CA PHE A 1 -6.06 -29.22 -0.36
C PHE A 1 -4.83 -30.07 -0.14
N GLY A 2 -3.86 -29.56 0.63
CA GLY A 2 -2.61 -30.27 0.92
C GLY A 2 -1.39 -29.84 0.10
N ASP A 3 -1.29 -28.57 -0.32
CA ASP A 3 0.00 -28.04 -0.80
C ASP A 3 0.74 -27.42 0.39
N PRO A 4 1.80 -28.07 0.91
CA PRO A 4 2.50 -27.58 2.08
C PRO A 4 3.17 -26.22 1.86
N LEU A 5 3.49 -25.85 0.62
CA LEU A 5 4.07 -24.55 0.31
C LEU A 5 3.01 -23.45 0.36
N ALA A 6 1.80 -23.72 -0.13
CA ALA A 6 0.68 -22.79 -0.06
C ALA A 6 0.24 -22.58 1.41
N GLU A 7 0.09 -23.65 2.18
CA GLU A 7 -0.29 -23.58 3.59
C GLU A 7 0.77 -22.83 4.42
N ARG A 8 2.06 -23.09 4.17
CA ARG A 8 3.15 -22.33 4.83
C ARG A 8 3.10 -20.85 4.46
N LEU A 9 2.79 -20.53 3.21
CA LEU A 9 2.68 -19.15 2.73
C LEU A 9 1.52 -18.42 3.45
N GLU A 10 0.33 -19.00 3.43
CA GLU A 10 -0.86 -18.48 4.13
C GLU A 10 -0.59 -18.27 5.62
N TYR A 11 -0.01 -19.27 6.28
CA TYR A 11 0.33 -19.22 7.70
C TYR A 11 1.31 -18.08 8.00
N SER A 12 2.38 -17.95 7.22
CA SER A 12 3.41 -16.93 7.44
C SER A 12 2.82 -15.51 7.32
N LEU A 13 2.00 -15.28 6.29
CA LEU A 13 1.36 -13.99 6.06
C LEU A 13 0.32 -13.67 7.13
N THR A 14 -0.49 -14.66 7.52
CA THR A 14 -1.49 -14.50 8.58
C THR A 14 -0.84 -14.17 9.92
N GLN A 15 0.28 -14.81 10.27
CA GLN A 15 1.02 -14.53 11.51
C GLN A 15 1.72 -13.16 11.49
N SER A 16 2.02 -12.63 10.31
CA SER A 16 2.76 -11.38 10.17
C SER A 16 1.84 -10.16 9.97
N ALA A 17 0.54 -10.38 9.79
CA ALA A 17 -0.45 -9.33 9.75
C ALA A 17 -0.61 -8.67 11.15
N PRO A 18 -0.97 -7.38 11.23
CA PRO A 18 -1.20 -6.45 10.12
C PRO A 18 0.12 -5.97 9.49
N PHE A 19 0.10 -5.72 8.18
CA PHE A 19 1.25 -5.17 7.47
C PHE A 19 1.28 -3.63 7.61
N PHE A 20 2.48 -3.05 7.57
CA PHE A 20 2.68 -1.63 7.85
C PHE A 20 1.85 -0.73 6.92
N GLY A 21 1.03 0.15 7.49
CA GLY A 21 0.14 1.05 6.74
C GLY A 21 -1.31 0.57 6.61
N GLU A 22 -1.61 -0.66 7.07
CA GLU A 22 -2.99 -1.11 7.20
C GLU A 22 -3.66 -0.42 8.39
N LEU A 23 -4.79 0.24 8.13
CA LEU A 23 -5.67 0.66 9.21
C LEU A 23 -6.26 -0.61 9.84
N PRO A 24 -6.20 -0.76 11.17
CA PRO A 24 -6.92 -1.86 11.83
C PRO A 24 -8.40 -1.68 11.49
N SER A 25 -8.92 -2.51 10.58
CA SER A 25 -10.36 -2.58 10.39
C SER A 25 -10.94 -3.21 11.64
N ASP A 26 -11.93 -2.57 12.26
CA ASP A 26 -12.67 -3.14 13.40
C ASP A 26 -13.32 -4.51 13.03
N GLU A 27 -13.42 -4.83 11.73
CA GLU A 27 -13.89 -6.12 11.22
C GLU A 27 -12.76 -7.16 10.99
N ALA A 28 -11.48 -6.78 11.09
CA ALA A 28 -10.33 -7.67 10.84
C ALA A 28 -10.05 -8.67 11.98
N VAL A 29 -10.75 -8.57 13.11
CA VAL A 29 -10.55 -9.44 14.28
C VAL A 29 -11.17 -10.84 14.08
N GLY A 30 -11.75 -11.15 12.92
CA GLY A 30 -12.43 -12.43 12.70
C GLY A 30 -12.50 -12.98 11.28
N SER A 31 -11.85 -12.39 10.27
CA SER A 31 -11.84 -13.01 8.93
C SER A 31 -10.79 -14.13 8.89
N ILE A 32 -11.28 -15.36 9.09
CA ILE A 32 -10.47 -16.59 9.22
C ILE A 32 -9.63 -16.91 7.97
N GLU A 33 -9.79 -16.21 6.84
CA GLU A 33 -9.08 -16.52 5.60
C GLU A 33 -8.72 -15.26 4.81
N ARG A 34 -7.96 -14.33 5.43
CA ARG A 34 -7.49 -13.15 4.71
C ARG A 34 -6.70 -13.54 3.46
N PHE A 35 -5.73 -14.44 3.65
CA PHE A 35 -4.84 -14.93 2.62
C PHE A 35 -5.28 -16.32 2.19
N VAL A 36 -5.44 -16.50 0.88
CA VAL A 36 -5.71 -17.81 0.27
C VAL A 36 -4.68 -18.04 -0.81
N ALA A 37 -3.95 -19.15 -0.74
CA ALA A 37 -2.93 -19.53 -1.68
C ALA A 37 -3.22 -20.90 -2.28
N TYR A 38 -2.98 -21.03 -3.58
CA TYR A 38 -3.05 -22.34 -4.23
C TYR A 38 -2.11 -22.40 -5.44
N ARG A 39 -1.68 -23.63 -5.73
CA ARG A 39 -0.83 -23.91 -6.88
C ARG A 39 -1.65 -23.86 -8.16
N ILE A 40 -1.23 -23.03 -9.12
CA ILE A 40 -1.87 -22.91 -10.44
C ILE A 40 -1.07 -23.62 -11.54
N SER A 41 0.21 -23.90 -11.30
CA SER A 41 1.06 -24.66 -12.20
C SER A 41 2.19 -25.35 -11.43
N ASP A 42 3.01 -26.15 -12.11
CA ASP A 42 4.14 -26.77 -11.42
C ASP A 42 5.15 -25.79 -10.84
N HIS A 43 5.20 -24.58 -11.41
CA HIS A 43 6.21 -23.57 -11.11
C HIS A 43 5.61 -22.29 -10.49
N THR A 44 4.30 -22.26 -10.23
CA THR A 44 3.61 -21.04 -9.83
C THR A 44 2.47 -21.31 -8.85
N HIS A 45 2.43 -20.46 -7.82
CA HIS A 45 1.37 -20.33 -6.85
C HIS A 45 0.68 -18.98 -7.02
N LEU A 46 -0.63 -18.95 -6.84
CA LEU A 46 -1.42 -17.74 -6.76
C LEU A 46 -1.73 -17.47 -5.29
N LEU A 47 -1.52 -16.24 -4.85
CA LEU A 47 -1.92 -15.71 -3.56
C LEU A 47 -3.01 -14.67 -3.78
N LEU A 48 -4.12 -14.82 -3.07
CA LEU A 48 -5.24 -13.89 -3.00
C LEU A 48 -5.24 -13.24 -1.62
N ASP A 49 -5.41 -11.92 -1.58
CA ASP A 49 -5.66 -11.17 -0.35
C ASP A 49 -7.06 -10.53 -0.40
N SER A 50 -7.96 -11.03 0.45
CA SER A 50 -9.32 -10.51 0.54
C SER A 50 -9.42 -9.09 1.11
N ALA A 51 -8.35 -8.56 1.73
CA ALA A 51 -8.29 -7.16 2.16
C ALA A 51 -8.19 -6.18 0.97
N TYR A 52 -7.83 -6.66 -0.22
CA TYR A 52 -7.65 -5.84 -1.42
C TYR A 52 -8.35 -6.48 -2.63
N GLU A 53 -9.51 -5.93 -3.01
CA GLU A 53 -10.19 -6.28 -4.27
C GLU A 53 -9.19 -6.12 -5.43
N ASP A 54 -8.91 -7.19 -6.17
CA ASP A 54 -7.94 -7.31 -7.28
C ASP A 54 -6.45 -7.61 -6.92
N SER A 55 -6.12 -7.97 -5.68
CA SER A 55 -4.74 -8.33 -5.32
C SER A 55 -4.42 -9.80 -5.59
N GLU A 56 -4.30 -10.14 -6.87
CA GLU A 56 -3.75 -11.43 -7.32
C GLU A 56 -2.22 -11.37 -7.40
N CYS A 57 -1.55 -12.25 -6.66
CA CYS A 57 -0.10 -12.29 -6.64
C CYS A 57 0.41 -13.65 -7.08
N GLN A 58 1.13 -13.70 -8.21
CA GLN A 58 1.82 -14.90 -8.64
C GLN A 58 3.20 -15.00 -7.99
N ILE A 59 3.49 -16.16 -7.41
CA ILE A 59 4.76 -16.47 -6.75
C ILE A 59 5.33 -17.72 -7.40
N SER A 60 6.64 -17.72 -7.69
CA SER A 60 7.31 -18.92 -8.21
C SER A 60 7.45 -19.98 -7.13
N THR A 61 7.15 -21.24 -7.45
CA THR A 61 7.41 -22.39 -6.56
C THR A 61 8.87 -22.39 -6.10
N SER A 62 9.81 -22.03 -6.97
CA SER A 62 11.25 -21.99 -6.65
C SER A 62 11.57 -21.02 -5.51
N LEU A 63 10.84 -19.89 -5.42
CA LEU A 63 10.97 -18.95 -4.31
C LEU A 63 10.39 -19.55 -3.03
N LEU A 64 9.21 -20.18 -3.10
CA LEU A 64 8.60 -20.82 -1.92
C LEU A 64 9.43 -21.99 -1.38
N THR A 65 10.19 -22.68 -2.23
CA THR A 65 11.10 -23.74 -1.80
C THR A 65 12.41 -23.22 -1.21
N ASN A 66 12.75 -21.95 -1.41
CA ASN A 66 13.94 -21.35 -0.86
C ASN A 66 13.77 -21.13 0.66
N PRO A 67 14.63 -21.69 1.54
CA PRO A 67 14.55 -21.47 2.97
C PRO A 67 14.85 -20.02 3.38
N ASP A 68 15.58 -19.26 2.56
CA ASP A 68 15.92 -17.86 2.84
C ASP A 68 14.83 -16.89 2.33
N PHE A 69 13.76 -17.41 1.71
CA PHE A 69 12.64 -16.58 1.26
C PHE A 69 11.70 -16.29 2.43
N ASP A 70 11.53 -15.01 2.75
CA ASP A 70 10.54 -14.50 3.70
C ASP A 70 9.29 -14.01 2.95
N PRO A 71 8.16 -14.75 3.03
CA PRO A 71 6.91 -14.33 2.41
C PRO A 71 6.39 -12.98 2.88
N SER A 72 6.55 -12.68 4.16
CA SER A 72 5.99 -11.51 4.81
C SER A 72 6.72 -10.26 4.36
N GLU A 73 8.05 -10.31 4.31
CA GLU A 73 8.84 -9.21 3.76
C GLU A 73 8.57 -9.00 2.27
N TRP A 74 8.49 -10.08 1.49
CA TRP A 74 8.17 -10.00 0.07
C TRP A 74 6.80 -9.34 -0.17
N TYR A 75 5.78 -9.74 0.60
CA TYR A 75 4.43 -9.22 0.49
C TYR A 75 4.35 -7.75 0.91
N ALA A 76 4.98 -7.39 2.04
CA ALA A 76 5.07 -6.00 2.49
C ALA A 76 5.74 -5.09 1.46
N ARG A 77 6.81 -5.56 0.81
CA ARG A 77 7.46 -4.81 -0.28
C ARG A 77 6.54 -4.65 -1.48
N LYS A 78 5.75 -5.67 -1.82
CA LYS A 78 4.76 -5.59 -2.90
C LYS A 78 3.71 -4.52 -2.61
N LEU A 79 3.14 -4.51 -1.40
CA LEU A 79 2.18 -3.48 -0.96
C LEU A 79 2.78 -2.07 -1.03
N ASN A 80 4.06 -1.90 -0.68
CA ASN A 80 4.74 -0.61 -0.78
C ASN A 80 4.97 -0.13 -2.23
N VAL A 81 5.19 -1.05 -3.17
CA VAL A 81 5.33 -0.71 -4.60
C VAL A 81 3.98 -0.29 -5.18
N GLU A 82 2.92 -1.02 -4.86
CA GLU A 82 1.56 -0.72 -5.36
C GLU A 82 0.95 0.52 -4.72
N SER A 83 1.31 0.83 -3.47
CA SER A 83 0.91 2.07 -2.79
C SER A 83 1.76 3.29 -3.17
N SER A 84 2.83 3.12 -3.96
CA SER A 84 3.64 4.23 -4.45
C SER A 84 2.92 4.96 -5.59
N PRO A 85 2.61 6.27 -5.47
CA PRO A 85 1.80 7.01 -6.43
C PRO A 85 2.49 7.32 -7.79
N THR A 86 3.50 6.57 -8.19
CA THR A 86 4.34 6.85 -9.37
C THR A 86 4.47 5.64 -10.30
N ALA A 87 3.40 5.22 -10.99
CA ALA A 87 3.47 4.46 -12.25
C ALA A 87 2.12 4.21 -12.97
N ARG A 88 1.06 5.04 -12.76
CA ARG A 88 -0.04 5.09 -13.73
C ARG A 88 0.34 6.02 -14.89
N ASN A 89 1.30 5.61 -15.71
CA ASN A 89 1.51 6.18 -17.04
C ASN A 89 0.95 5.18 -18.05
N GLU A 90 -0.21 5.48 -18.62
CA GLU A 90 -0.31 6.31 -19.82
C GLU A 90 0.34 5.63 -21.04
N THR A 91 -0.39 4.70 -21.65
CA THR A 91 -0.40 4.61 -23.12
C THR A 91 -1.78 4.19 -23.59
N SER A 92 -2.70 5.16 -23.66
CA SER A 92 -3.62 5.26 -24.78
C SER A 92 -3.98 6.73 -24.98
N SER A 93 -2.97 7.43 -25.51
CA SER A 93 -3.08 8.42 -26.57
C SER A 93 -4.33 9.31 -26.63
N ARG A 94 -4.06 10.59 -26.30
CA ARG A 94 -4.65 11.81 -26.86
C ARG A 94 -6.03 12.23 -26.35
N ARG A 95 -6.02 13.15 -25.37
CA ARG A 95 -6.29 14.58 -25.68
C ARG A 95 -5.60 15.49 -24.67
N MET A 96 -4.91 16.45 -25.24
CA MET A 96 -3.99 17.44 -24.69
C MET A 96 -4.79 18.56 -24.00
N GLY A 97 -4.44 18.89 -22.75
CA GLY A 97 -5.12 19.93 -21.98
C GLY A 97 -4.68 19.95 -20.51
N ASP A 98 -3.44 20.37 -20.32
CA ASP A 98 -2.67 20.45 -19.07
C ASP A 98 -3.41 21.21 -17.94
N ALA A 99 -3.51 20.59 -16.76
CA ALA A 99 -3.80 21.29 -15.50
C ALA A 99 -3.26 20.45 -14.32
N ARG A 100 -1.97 20.65 -14.03
CA ARG A 100 -1.29 20.15 -12.82
C ARG A 100 -2.00 20.63 -11.56
N GLY A 101 -2.75 19.73 -10.91
CA GLY A 101 -3.29 19.92 -9.57
C GLY A 101 -2.27 19.57 -8.50
N THR A 102 -1.38 20.52 -8.19
CA THR A 102 -0.51 20.48 -7.01
C THR A 102 -1.35 20.36 -5.75
N ARG A 103 -1.16 19.31 -4.94
CA ARG A 103 -1.71 19.29 -3.57
C ARG A 103 -0.80 18.59 -2.57
N VAL A 104 0.27 19.30 -2.23
CA VAL A 104 0.94 19.21 -0.92
C VAL A 104 0.05 19.96 0.07
N SER A 105 -0.77 19.25 0.86
CA SER A 105 -1.58 19.92 1.90
C SER A 105 -1.59 19.22 3.26
N GLN A 106 -0.90 18.10 3.45
CA GLN A 106 -0.92 17.39 4.74
C GLN A 106 0.31 17.62 5.64
N ILE A 107 1.30 18.42 5.23
CA ILE A 107 2.48 18.73 6.08
C ILE A 107 2.41 20.12 6.76
N LEU A 108 1.44 20.99 6.40
CA LEU A 108 1.38 22.38 6.89
C LEU A 108 0.37 22.67 8.01
N ASN A 109 -0.30 21.67 8.59
CA ASN A 109 -1.23 21.90 9.71
C ASN A 109 -0.61 21.70 11.12
N GLY A 110 0.69 21.45 11.21
CA GLY A 110 1.41 21.28 12.47
C GLY A 110 2.55 22.28 12.70
N ALA A 111 2.57 23.42 11.99
CA ALA A 111 3.61 24.43 12.16
C ALA A 111 3.41 25.18 13.48
N ALA A 112 3.98 24.61 14.54
CA ALA A 112 4.47 25.39 15.67
C ALA A 112 5.28 26.58 15.12
N ARG A 113 4.99 27.78 15.66
CA ARG A 113 5.72 29.01 15.29
C ARG A 113 7.22 28.79 15.48
N TYR A 114 8.01 29.00 14.43
CA TYR A 114 9.45 29.03 14.55
C TYR A 114 9.88 30.29 15.31
N PRO A 115 10.74 30.17 16.35
CA PRO A 115 11.24 31.33 17.08
C PRO A 115 12.23 32.10 16.19
N GLY A 116 11.75 33.18 15.57
CA GLY A 116 12.57 34.02 14.69
C GLY A 116 11.78 34.95 13.76
N ASP A 117 10.50 34.69 13.54
CA ASP A 117 9.67 35.52 12.64
C ASP A 117 9.25 36.83 13.31
N ASN A 118 10.13 37.82 13.27
CA ASN A 118 9.77 39.23 13.42
C ASN A 118 9.32 39.76 12.05
N LEU A 119 8.05 39.57 11.70
CA LEU A 119 7.43 40.29 10.58
C LEU A 119 6.47 41.36 11.13
N PRO A 120 6.53 42.60 10.62
CA PRO A 120 5.74 43.71 11.13
C PRO A 120 4.24 43.55 10.79
N ASP A 121 3.41 43.92 11.76
CA ASP A 121 1.94 43.84 11.70
C ASP A 121 1.36 44.53 10.47
N PHE A 122 0.80 43.74 9.56
CA PHE A 122 -0.08 44.26 8.51
C PHE A 122 -1.48 44.48 9.09
N HIS A 123 -1.78 45.71 9.48
CA HIS A 123 -3.14 46.14 9.80
C HIS A 123 -4.03 46.07 8.55
N PRO A 124 -5.20 45.41 8.60
CA PRO A 124 -6.17 45.50 7.52
C PRO A 124 -6.80 46.90 7.49
N ARG A 125 -6.60 47.63 6.39
CA ARG A 125 -7.32 48.87 6.10
C ARG A 125 -8.82 48.59 5.96
N ARG A 126 -9.60 49.21 6.85
CA ARG A 126 -11.04 49.42 6.71
C ARG A 126 -11.32 50.14 5.39
N ASN A 127 -12.15 49.56 4.53
CA ASN A 127 -12.87 50.30 3.49
C ASN A 127 -14.31 50.51 3.98
N ASN A 128 -14.61 51.76 4.36
CA ASN A 128 -15.96 52.31 4.33
C ASN A 128 -16.15 52.94 2.95
N TYR A 129 -17.17 52.54 2.21
CA TYR A 129 -17.98 53.40 1.35
C TYR A 129 -19.34 52.76 1.14
#